data_AF-W9YM16-F1
#
_entry.id   AF-W9YM16-F1
#
_cell.length_a   1.000
_cell.length_b   1.000
_cell.length_c   1.000
_cell.angle_alpha   90.00
_cell.angle_beta   90.00
_cell.angle_gamma   90.00
#
_symmetry.space_group_name_H-M   'P 1'
#
loop_
_entity.id
_entity.type
_entity.pdbx_description
1 polymer ?
#
loop_
_entity_poly.entity_id
_entity_poly.type
_entity_poly.pdbx_seq_one_letter_code
_entity_poly.pdbx_strand_id
1 'polypeptide(L)'
;MATKTTRAEFEAVFPSLVEDLLGEARKYNLPDNALQWFERSLNANTPGGKLNRGMSVPDTGSQLLDRPLSSEEFKDLATLGWLTELLQAFFLVSDDIMDSSITRRGEPCWYRQEGVGMIAINDAFMLESGIYLILKKHFRSHAAYVDLIELFHEVTWQTELGQLCDLITAPEDHVDLNNFSMNKYTFIVVYKTAYYSFYLPVALALHYLRLATPQNLKQAHDILIPLGEYFQIQDDYLDAFGDPSVIGKIGTDIKDNKCGWLVNQALLICTPEQRKVLDENYGQKDDAKEAKVKELYNELQLEKRYREYEEKRVGEIRQMIAGVDESTGLKKGVFEVFLAKIYKRSK
;
A
#
# COMPACT_ATOMS: atom_id res chain seq x y z
N MET A 1 -20.56 20.35 0.41
CA MET A 1 -20.29 19.08 -0.31
C MET A 1 -18.84 18.74 -0.11
N ALA A 2 -18.51 17.47 0.12
CA ALA A 2 -17.13 17.02 0.21
C ALA A 2 -16.40 17.31 -1.12
N THR A 3 -15.20 17.86 -1.05
CA THR A 3 -14.39 18.21 -2.21
C THR A 3 -13.35 17.14 -2.41
N LYS A 4 -13.25 16.63 -3.64
CA LYS A 4 -12.23 15.65 -4.00
C LYS A 4 -10.93 16.39 -4.28
N THR A 5 -9.86 15.96 -3.63
CA THR A 5 -8.51 16.50 -3.86
C THR A 5 -8.08 16.22 -5.28
N THR A 6 -7.69 17.25 -6.02
CA THR A 6 -7.07 17.05 -7.32
C THR A 6 -5.59 16.69 -7.15
N ARG A 7 -5.08 15.90 -8.09
CA ARG A 7 -3.66 15.54 -8.11
C ARG A 7 -2.75 16.78 -8.11
N ALA A 8 -3.11 17.81 -8.89
CA ALA A 8 -2.34 19.04 -8.99
C ALA A 8 -2.28 19.82 -7.66
N GLU A 9 -3.40 19.90 -6.92
CA GLU A 9 -3.42 20.55 -5.61
C GLU A 9 -2.55 19.80 -4.59
N PHE A 10 -2.59 18.46 -4.62
CA PHE A 10 -1.78 17.63 -3.73
C PHE A 10 -0.28 17.73 -4.08
N GLU A 11 0.07 17.62 -5.36
CA GLU A 11 1.46 17.77 -5.86
C GLU A 11 2.05 19.14 -5.58
N ALA A 12 1.24 20.20 -5.53
CA ALA A 12 1.72 21.55 -5.19
C ALA A 12 2.29 21.67 -3.75
N VAL A 13 1.96 20.75 -2.84
CA VAL A 13 2.47 20.76 -1.46
C VAL A 13 3.89 20.17 -1.37
N PHE A 14 4.22 19.17 -2.19
CA PHE A 14 5.45 18.39 -2.06
C PHE A 14 6.75 19.21 -2.13
N PRO A 15 6.92 20.19 -3.04
CA PRO A 15 8.15 20.96 -3.12
C PRO A 15 8.51 21.68 -1.81
N SER A 16 7.51 22.13 -1.05
CA SER A 16 7.75 22.76 0.25
C SER A 16 8.28 21.78 1.30
N LEU A 17 7.84 20.52 1.24
CA LEU A 17 8.30 19.46 2.14
C LEU A 17 9.71 19.00 1.79
N VAL A 18 10.07 18.98 0.50
CA VAL A 18 11.44 18.74 0.05
C VAL A 18 12.37 19.81 0.62
N GLU A 19 12.02 21.10 0.48
CA GLU A 19 12.83 22.19 1.03
C GLU A 19 12.90 22.15 2.57
N ASP A 20 11.85 21.68 3.25
CA ASP A 20 11.91 21.47 4.70
C ASP A 20 12.98 20.44 5.09
N LEU A 21 13.05 19.31 4.38
CA LEU A 21 14.02 18.25 4.61
C LEU A 21 15.45 18.68 4.24
N LEU A 22 15.62 19.35 3.09
CA LEU A 22 16.91 19.93 2.70
C LEU A 22 17.36 21.00 3.70
N GLY A 23 16.44 21.81 4.20
CA GLY A 23 16.68 22.80 5.24
C GLY A 23 17.19 22.18 6.54
N GLU A 24 16.62 21.04 6.98
CA GLU A 24 17.15 20.29 8.12
C GLU A 24 18.56 19.75 7.85
N ALA A 25 18.80 19.17 6.66
CA ALA A 25 20.11 18.66 6.28
C ALA A 25 21.19 19.77 6.25
N ARG A 26 20.85 20.97 5.77
CA ARG A 26 21.76 22.13 5.76
C ARG A 26 22.19 22.55 7.17
N LYS A 27 21.37 22.37 8.21
CA LYS A 27 21.77 22.68 9.61
C LYS A 27 22.93 21.81 10.10
N TYR A 28 23.09 20.63 9.51
CA TYR A 28 24.20 19.72 9.80
C TYR A 28 25.39 19.90 8.85
N ASN A 29 25.38 20.96 8.03
CA ASN A 29 26.41 21.25 7.01
C ASN A 29 26.62 20.09 6.02
N LEU A 30 25.52 19.44 5.60
CA LEU A 30 25.58 18.40 4.58
C LEU A 30 26.19 18.99 3.28
N PRO A 31 27.23 18.37 2.69
CA PRO A 31 27.84 18.87 1.47
C PRO A 31 26.88 18.93 0.28
N ASP A 32 27.11 19.87 -0.65
CA ASP A 32 26.21 20.16 -1.78
C ASP A 32 25.90 18.94 -2.65
N ASN A 33 26.88 18.08 -2.91
CA ASN A 33 26.66 16.86 -3.69
C ASN A 33 25.71 15.88 -2.98
N ALA A 34 25.77 15.81 -1.65
CA ALA A 34 24.87 14.97 -0.85
C ALA A 34 23.47 15.61 -0.70
N LEU A 35 23.37 16.94 -0.66
CA LEU A 35 22.08 17.64 -0.72
C LEU A 35 21.36 17.39 -2.05
N GLN A 36 22.08 17.52 -3.17
CA GLN A 36 21.55 17.22 -4.51
C GLN A 36 21.14 15.76 -4.64
N TRP A 37 21.91 14.83 -4.04
CA TRP A 37 21.54 13.42 -3.99
C TRP A 37 20.23 13.19 -3.23
N PHE A 38 20.10 13.79 -2.04
CA PHE A 38 18.90 13.62 -1.23
C PHE A 38 17.66 14.19 -1.93
N GLU A 39 17.78 15.37 -2.54
CA GLU A 39 16.73 15.95 -3.37
C GLU A 39 16.34 15.04 -4.54
N ARG A 40 17.33 14.47 -5.25
CA ARG A 40 17.08 13.51 -6.34
C ARG A 40 16.33 12.28 -5.83
N SER A 41 16.75 11.71 -4.70
CA SER A 41 16.11 10.52 -4.11
C SER A 41 14.65 10.79 -3.73
N LEU A 42 14.37 11.93 -3.08
CA LEU A 42 13.00 12.34 -2.72
C LEU A 42 12.11 12.45 -3.97
N ASN A 43 12.58 13.17 -5.00
CA ASN A 43 11.79 13.43 -6.21
C ASN A 43 11.65 12.21 -7.12
N ALA A 44 12.58 11.26 -7.08
CA ALA A 44 12.48 10.03 -7.86
C ALA A 44 11.53 9.00 -7.23
N ASN A 45 11.50 8.92 -5.89
CA ASN A 45 10.83 7.82 -5.20
C ASN A 45 9.45 8.16 -4.66
N THR A 46 9.19 9.43 -4.29
CA THR A 46 7.94 9.81 -3.61
C THR A 46 6.86 10.28 -4.58
N PRO A 47 7.07 11.33 -5.41
CA PRO A 47 6.09 11.73 -6.42
C PRO A 47 5.87 10.67 -7.49
N GLY A 48 4.73 10.76 -8.19
CA GLY A 48 4.36 9.81 -9.24
C GLY A 48 3.37 8.75 -8.79
N GLY A 49 3.22 7.68 -9.58
CA GLY A 49 2.18 6.68 -9.34
C GLY A 49 0.76 7.29 -9.36
N LYS A 50 -0.16 6.69 -8.59
CA LYS A 50 -1.56 7.15 -8.48
C LYS A 50 -1.80 8.13 -7.32
N LEU A 51 -0.89 8.22 -6.34
CA LEU A 51 -1.01 9.02 -5.10
C LEU A 51 -2.31 8.78 -4.32
N ASN A 52 -2.91 7.60 -4.47
CA ASN A 52 -4.21 7.29 -3.88
C ASN A 52 -4.16 7.30 -2.35
N ARG A 53 -3.06 6.86 -1.73
CA ARG A 53 -2.92 6.81 -0.27
C ARG A 53 -2.82 8.22 0.28
N GLY A 54 -1.92 9.02 -0.28
CA GLY A 54 -1.68 10.40 0.12
C GLY A 54 -2.93 11.28 -0.06
N MET A 55 -3.56 11.26 -1.23
CA MET A 55 -4.78 12.04 -1.49
C MET A 55 -5.98 11.58 -0.65
N SER A 56 -5.98 10.34 -0.15
CA SER A 56 -7.08 9.87 0.69
C SER A 56 -7.10 10.53 2.07
N VAL A 57 -6.01 11.12 2.54
CA VAL A 57 -5.98 11.85 3.82
C VAL A 57 -6.82 13.15 3.75
N PRO A 58 -6.56 14.11 2.82
CA PRO A 58 -7.42 15.27 2.66
C PRO A 58 -8.83 14.92 2.16
N ASP A 59 -9.00 13.90 1.29
CA ASP A 59 -10.33 13.42 0.90
C ASP A 59 -11.13 12.97 2.14
N THR A 60 -10.51 12.22 3.05
CA THR A 60 -11.14 11.78 4.31
C THR A 60 -11.50 12.98 5.18
N GLY A 61 -10.58 13.93 5.36
CA GLY A 61 -10.87 15.14 6.13
C GLY A 61 -12.06 15.92 5.56
N SER A 62 -12.16 16.02 4.23
CA SER A 62 -13.30 16.67 3.58
C SER A 62 -14.61 15.90 3.72
N GLN A 63 -14.57 14.57 3.90
CA GLN A 63 -15.77 13.76 4.15
C GLN A 63 -16.24 13.89 5.61
N LEU A 64 -15.31 14.01 6.56
CA LEU A 64 -15.61 14.09 8.00
C LEU A 64 -16.23 15.42 8.41
N LEU A 65 -15.96 16.50 7.66
CA LEU A 65 -16.46 17.83 7.96
C LEU A 65 -17.71 18.17 7.13
N ASP A 66 -18.71 18.74 7.79
CA ASP A 66 -19.92 19.28 7.13
C ASP A 66 -19.66 20.64 6.42
N ARG A 67 -18.38 21.03 6.27
CA ARG A 67 -17.90 22.24 5.59
C ARG A 67 -16.65 21.94 4.76
N PRO A 68 -16.30 22.79 3.78
CA PRO A 68 -15.01 22.69 3.10
C PRO A 68 -13.83 22.82 4.07
N LEU A 69 -12.71 22.19 3.72
CA LEU A 69 -11.44 22.39 4.40
C LEU A 69 -10.98 23.84 4.24
N SER A 70 -10.43 24.41 5.31
CA SER A 70 -9.66 25.65 5.19
C SER A 70 -8.36 25.38 4.41
N SER A 71 -7.70 26.43 3.92
CA SER A 71 -6.40 26.29 3.24
C SER A 71 -5.33 25.67 4.14
N GLU A 72 -5.39 25.94 5.45
CA GLU A 72 -4.47 25.38 6.44
C GLU A 72 -4.78 23.90 6.69
N GLU A 73 -6.04 23.55 6.91
CA GLU A 73 -6.45 22.15 7.11
C GLU A 73 -6.14 21.28 5.89
N PHE A 74 -6.37 21.80 4.68
CA PHE A 74 -5.98 21.12 3.46
C PHE A 74 -4.47 20.89 3.40
N LYS A 75 -3.67 21.93 3.67
CA LYS A 75 -2.21 21.83 3.64
C LYS A 75 -1.69 20.82 4.66
N ASP A 76 -2.25 20.81 5.87
CA ASP A 76 -1.85 19.88 6.93
C ASP A 76 -2.23 18.44 6.60
N LEU A 77 -3.47 18.20 6.18
CA LEU A 77 -3.92 16.86 5.76
C LEU A 77 -3.16 16.38 4.52
N ALA A 78 -2.86 17.26 3.56
CA ALA A 78 -2.02 16.94 2.42
C ALA A 78 -0.58 16.64 2.86
N THR A 79 -0.05 17.34 3.86
CA THR A 79 1.26 17.02 4.45
C THR A 79 1.27 15.62 5.05
N LEU A 80 0.27 15.27 5.89
CA LEU A 80 0.10 13.91 6.42
C LEU A 80 -0.07 12.86 5.29
N GLY A 81 -0.74 13.23 4.20
CA GLY A 81 -0.83 12.43 2.98
C GLY A 81 0.55 12.18 2.35
N TRP A 82 1.38 13.22 2.21
CA TRP A 82 2.74 13.08 1.71
C TRP A 82 3.64 12.26 2.62
N LEU A 83 3.40 12.30 3.94
CA LEU A 83 4.08 11.41 4.87
C LEU A 83 3.73 9.94 4.66
N THR A 84 2.49 9.66 4.28
CA THR A 84 2.07 8.31 3.87
C THR A 84 2.74 7.89 2.55
N GLU A 85 2.90 8.82 1.60
CA GLU A 85 3.63 8.55 0.35
C GLU A 85 5.14 8.38 0.59
N LEU A 86 5.75 9.09 1.55
CA LEU A 86 7.14 8.86 1.98
C LEU A 86 7.29 7.47 2.62
N LEU A 87 6.35 7.07 3.47
CA LEU A 87 6.33 5.72 4.05
C LEU A 87 6.23 4.65 2.96
N GLN A 88 5.33 4.85 1.99
CA GLN A 88 5.23 3.97 0.84
C GLN A 88 6.54 3.94 0.04
N ALA A 89 7.18 5.10 -0.20
CA ALA A 89 8.44 5.17 -0.93
C ALA A 89 9.57 4.41 -0.21
N PHE A 90 9.65 4.54 1.12
CA PHE A 90 10.56 3.74 1.95
C PHE A 90 10.35 2.23 1.73
N PHE A 91 9.11 1.75 1.82
CA PHE A 91 8.81 0.35 1.59
C PHE A 91 9.13 -0.09 0.17
N LEU A 92 8.75 0.68 -0.85
CA LEU A 92 8.98 0.31 -2.25
C LEU A 92 10.47 0.26 -2.61
N VAL A 93 11.28 1.21 -2.14
CA VAL A 93 12.73 1.18 -2.40
C VAL A 93 13.37 -0.05 -1.77
N SER A 94 12.94 -0.41 -0.55
CA SER A 94 13.45 -1.60 0.15
C SER A 94 12.94 -2.91 -0.48
N ASP A 95 11.65 -2.97 -0.80
CA ASP A 95 10.97 -4.11 -1.43
C ASP A 95 11.55 -4.41 -2.82
N ASP A 96 11.79 -3.38 -3.64
CA ASP A 96 12.39 -3.55 -4.97
C ASP A 96 13.77 -4.22 -4.90
N ILE A 97 14.55 -3.97 -3.83
CA ILE A 97 15.85 -4.62 -3.59
C ILE A 97 15.64 -6.08 -3.15
N MET A 98 14.75 -6.31 -2.18
CA MET A 98 14.49 -7.63 -1.63
C MET A 98 13.91 -8.59 -2.67
N ASP A 99 13.03 -8.09 -3.53
CA ASP A 99 12.36 -8.82 -4.62
C ASP A 99 13.11 -8.76 -5.95
N SER A 100 14.36 -8.25 -5.95
CA SER A 100 15.18 -8.13 -7.18
C SER A 100 14.47 -7.45 -8.37
N SER A 101 13.51 -6.57 -8.09
CA SER A 101 12.60 -5.99 -9.09
C SER A 101 13.34 -5.16 -10.14
N ILE A 102 12.83 -5.14 -11.38
CA ILE A 102 13.48 -4.47 -12.52
C ILE A 102 12.94 -3.04 -12.69
N THR A 103 11.63 -2.86 -12.68
CA THR A 103 10.96 -1.59 -12.97
C THR A 103 9.91 -1.23 -11.94
N ARG A 104 9.77 0.06 -11.64
CA ARG A 104 8.74 0.65 -10.78
C ARG A 104 8.22 1.94 -11.42
N ARG A 105 6.90 2.08 -11.51
CA ARG A 105 6.23 3.28 -12.07
C ARG A 105 6.67 3.64 -13.51
N GLY A 106 7.05 2.65 -14.31
CA GLY A 106 7.48 2.83 -15.71
C GLY A 106 8.97 3.07 -15.90
N GLU A 107 9.74 3.18 -14.82
CA GLU A 107 11.18 3.45 -14.82
C GLU A 107 11.95 2.31 -14.13
N PRO A 108 13.28 2.19 -14.32
CA PRO A 108 14.09 1.28 -13.51
C PRO A 108 13.92 1.54 -12.01
N CYS A 109 13.83 0.47 -11.20
CA CYS A 109 13.82 0.57 -9.74
C CYS A 109 15.00 1.42 -9.24
N TRP A 110 14.84 2.14 -8.13
CA TRP A 110 15.83 3.11 -7.65
C TRP A 110 17.24 2.53 -7.56
N TYR A 111 17.39 1.35 -6.95
CA TYR A 111 18.67 0.67 -6.80
C TYR A 111 19.33 0.22 -8.13
N ARG A 112 18.56 0.18 -9.23
CA ARG A 112 19.02 -0.13 -10.58
C ARG A 112 19.32 1.10 -11.43
N GLN A 113 18.99 2.31 -10.95
CA GLN A 113 19.37 3.52 -11.66
C GLN A 113 20.89 3.71 -11.64
N GLU A 114 21.41 4.33 -12.70
CA GLU A 114 22.83 4.58 -12.86
C GLU A 114 23.41 5.32 -11.64
N GLY A 115 24.48 4.76 -11.08
CA GLY A 115 25.19 5.31 -9.92
C GLY A 115 24.55 5.08 -8.55
N VAL A 116 23.34 4.50 -8.46
CA VAL A 116 22.62 4.30 -7.18
C VAL A 116 23.08 3.02 -6.47
N GLY A 117 22.81 1.85 -7.05
CA GLY A 117 23.15 0.57 -6.41
C GLY A 117 22.58 0.46 -5.00
N MET A 118 23.39 -0.06 -4.05
CA MET A 118 22.96 -0.28 -2.67
C MET A 118 22.94 0.98 -1.79
N ILE A 119 23.30 2.16 -2.33
CA ILE A 119 23.05 3.44 -1.65
C ILE A 119 21.54 3.58 -1.36
N ALA A 120 20.71 2.97 -2.22
CA ALA A 120 19.26 2.86 -2.07
C ALA A 120 18.80 2.37 -0.69
N ILE A 121 19.57 1.54 0.02
CA ILE A 121 19.24 1.08 1.37
C ILE A 121 19.22 2.27 2.34
N ASN A 122 20.26 3.11 2.32
CA ASN A 122 20.31 4.31 3.14
C ASN A 122 19.28 5.34 2.69
N ASP A 123 19.07 5.47 1.37
CA ASP A 123 18.04 6.37 0.83
C ASP A 123 16.64 5.99 1.37
N ALA A 124 16.34 4.69 1.48
CA ALA A 124 15.10 4.21 2.09
C ALA A 124 14.96 4.68 3.55
N PHE A 125 16.02 4.55 4.36
CA PHE A 125 16.01 5.04 5.76
C PHE A 125 15.82 6.56 5.84
N MET A 126 16.36 7.30 4.87
CA MET A 126 16.17 8.75 4.81
C MET A 126 14.74 9.14 4.43
N LEU A 127 14.07 8.37 3.58
CA LEU A 127 12.64 8.55 3.27
C LEU A 127 11.79 8.38 4.53
N GLU A 128 12.04 7.32 5.31
CA GLU A 128 11.32 7.09 6.57
C GLU A 128 11.66 8.17 7.61
N SER A 129 12.94 8.50 7.80
CA SER A 129 13.37 9.54 8.75
C SER A 129 12.76 10.91 8.43
N GLY A 130 12.56 11.20 7.14
CA GLY A 130 11.92 12.42 6.67
C GLY A 130 10.50 12.61 7.22
N ILE A 131 9.78 11.51 7.46
CA ILE A 131 8.43 11.54 8.07
C ILE A 131 8.47 12.23 9.42
N TYR A 132 9.35 11.79 10.31
CA TYR A 132 9.42 12.28 11.67
C TYR A 132 10.01 13.70 11.76
N LEU A 133 10.88 14.08 10.81
CA LEU A 133 11.36 15.46 10.68
C LEU A 133 10.23 16.43 10.31
N ILE A 134 9.39 16.07 9.33
CA ILE A 134 8.23 16.86 8.90
C ILE A 134 7.17 16.87 10.01
N LEU A 135 6.86 15.75 10.66
CA LEU A 135 5.94 15.71 11.81
C LEU A 135 6.38 16.68 12.91
N LYS A 136 7.65 16.64 13.29
CA LYS A 136 8.21 17.53 14.31
C LYS A 136 8.14 19.00 13.89
N LYS A 137 8.32 19.30 12.60
CA LYS A 137 8.30 20.67 12.10
C LYS A 137 6.90 21.27 12.08
N HIS A 138 5.92 20.53 11.56
CA HIS A 138 4.58 21.07 11.29
C HIS A 138 3.57 20.76 12.40
N PHE A 139 3.73 19.65 13.12
CA PHE A 139 2.69 19.15 14.03
C PHE A 139 3.11 19.11 15.49
N ARG A 140 4.32 19.53 15.88
CA ARG A 140 4.79 19.44 17.27
C ARG A 140 3.90 20.16 18.30
N SER A 141 3.20 21.21 17.89
CA SER A 141 2.23 21.92 18.74
C SER A 141 0.80 21.39 18.61
N HIS A 142 0.54 20.49 17.66
CA HIS A 142 -0.78 19.88 17.47
C HIS A 142 -1.07 18.91 18.62
N ALA A 143 -2.30 18.89 19.12
CA ALA A 143 -2.68 18.06 20.27
C ALA A 143 -2.47 16.55 20.01
N ALA A 144 -2.61 16.13 18.75
CA ALA A 144 -2.42 14.74 18.32
C ALA A 144 -0.97 14.39 17.88
N TYR A 145 0.02 15.25 18.16
CA TYR A 145 1.41 15.02 17.70
C TYR A 145 1.96 13.64 18.08
N VAL A 146 1.76 13.24 19.33
CA VAL A 146 2.23 11.94 19.84
C VAL A 146 1.48 10.81 19.15
N ASP A 147 0.15 10.91 19.04
CA ASP A 147 -0.66 9.89 18.38
C ASP A 147 -0.26 9.71 16.90
N LEU A 148 0.05 10.80 16.19
CA LEU A 148 0.51 10.74 14.80
C LEU A 148 1.86 10.00 14.69
N ILE A 149 2.81 10.27 15.60
CA ILE A 149 4.09 9.57 15.65
C ILE A 149 3.89 8.08 15.95
N GLU A 150 3.12 7.75 16.99
CA GLU A 150 2.86 6.37 17.39
C GLU A 150 2.16 5.60 16.27
N LEU A 151 1.20 6.22 15.58
CA LEU A 151 0.51 5.61 14.45
C LEU A 151 1.46 5.30 13.28
N PHE A 152 2.38 6.20 12.93
CA PHE A 152 3.37 5.91 11.90
C PHE A 152 4.29 4.76 12.32
N HIS A 153 4.81 4.76 13.55
CA HIS A 153 5.66 3.67 14.04
C HIS A 153 4.92 2.33 14.10
N GLU A 154 3.68 2.30 14.59
CA GLU A 154 2.87 1.09 14.68
C GLU A 154 2.61 0.51 13.29
N VAL A 155 2.21 1.34 12.33
CA VAL A 155 1.94 0.91 10.96
C VAL A 155 3.23 0.49 10.25
N THR A 156 4.37 1.14 10.52
CA THR A 156 5.67 0.68 10.02
C THR A 156 5.97 -0.73 10.51
N TRP A 157 5.89 -0.96 11.83
CA TRP A 157 6.14 -2.26 12.44
C TRP A 157 5.19 -3.35 11.91
N GLN A 158 3.91 -3.04 11.79
CA GLN A 158 2.91 -3.91 11.18
C GLN A 158 3.31 -4.30 9.76
N THR A 159 3.71 -3.32 8.94
CA THR A 159 4.10 -3.56 7.56
C THR A 159 5.38 -4.42 7.46
N GLU A 160 6.36 -4.17 8.31
CA GLU A 160 7.58 -4.96 8.41
C GLU A 160 7.33 -6.41 8.84
N LEU A 161 6.38 -6.64 9.77
CA LEU A 161 5.95 -8.00 10.13
C LEU A 161 5.33 -8.74 8.93
N GLY A 162 4.51 -8.03 8.16
CA GLY A 162 3.94 -8.55 6.91
C GLY A 162 5.02 -8.89 5.88
N GLN A 163 5.98 -7.99 5.69
CA GLN A 163 7.12 -8.18 4.78
C GLN A 163 8.01 -9.36 5.21
N LEU A 164 8.32 -9.48 6.50
CA LEU A 164 9.08 -10.62 7.03
C LEU A 164 8.37 -11.93 6.71
N CYS A 165 7.06 -11.99 6.95
CA CYS A 165 6.27 -13.17 6.66
C CYS A 165 6.25 -13.49 5.16
N ASP A 166 6.16 -12.48 4.28
CA ASP A 166 6.22 -12.63 2.82
C ASP A 166 7.52 -13.30 2.38
N LEU A 167 8.66 -12.70 2.77
CA LEU A 167 10.00 -13.14 2.36
C LEU A 167 10.33 -14.56 2.79
N ILE A 168 9.99 -14.94 4.03
CA ILE A 168 10.27 -16.31 4.53
C ILE A 168 9.24 -17.33 4.05
N THR A 169 8.08 -16.89 3.56
CA THR A 169 7.06 -17.79 3.01
C THR A 169 7.42 -18.17 1.58
N ALA A 170 7.94 -17.21 0.81
CA ALA A 170 8.14 -17.30 -0.64
C ALA A 170 9.56 -16.87 -1.07
N PRO A 171 10.63 -17.52 -0.59
CA PRO A 171 11.98 -17.16 -1.04
C PRO A 171 12.17 -17.45 -2.53
N GLU A 172 12.82 -16.54 -3.26
CA GLU A 172 13.00 -16.65 -4.72
C GLU A 172 13.89 -17.82 -5.14
N ASP A 173 14.83 -18.24 -4.30
CA ASP A 173 15.81 -19.28 -4.58
C ASP A 173 15.35 -20.68 -4.15
N HIS A 174 14.20 -20.79 -3.47
CA HIS A 174 13.67 -22.06 -2.98
C HIS A 174 12.13 -22.13 -3.04
N VAL A 175 11.62 -22.93 -3.98
CA VAL A 175 10.17 -23.20 -4.09
C VAL A 175 9.77 -24.33 -3.13
N ASP A 176 8.95 -24.00 -2.13
CA ASP A 176 8.26 -24.97 -1.27
C ASP A 176 6.80 -24.58 -1.07
N LEU A 177 5.91 -25.17 -1.88
CA LEU A 177 4.48 -24.91 -1.80
C LEU A 177 3.83 -25.46 -0.51
N ASN A 178 4.51 -26.32 0.26
CA ASN A 178 4.02 -26.76 1.57
C ASN A 178 4.14 -25.64 2.62
N ASN A 179 5.00 -24.66 2.37
CA ASN A 179 5.14 -23.49 3.22
C ASN A 179 3.95 -22.53 3.05
N PHE A 180 3.18 -22.64 1.96
CA PHE A 180 2.04 -21.77 1.66
C PHE A 180 0.81 -22.19 2.46
N SER A 181 0.06 -21.19 2.95
CA SER A 181 -1.23 -21.41 3.57
C SER A 181 -2.07 -20.13 3.53
N MET A 182 -3.39 -20.27 3.53
CA MET A 182 -4.29 -19.13 3.62
C MET A 182 -4.07 -18.30 4.89
N ASN A 183 -3.65 -18.91 6.01
CA ASN A 183 -3.36 -18.17 7.23
C ASN A 183 -2.16 -17.23 7.06
N LYS A 184 -1.08 -17.71 6.44
CA LYS A 184 0.09 -16.88 6.14
C LYS A 184 -0.26 -15.82 5.10
N TYR A 185 -0.97 -16.21 4.04
CA TYR A 185 -1.44 -15.28 3.03
C TYR A 185 -2.24 -14.13 3.64
N THR A 186 -3.29 -14.42 4.41
CA THR A 186 -4.10 -13.40 5.06
C THR A 186 -3.26 -12.52 6.00
N PHE A 187 -2.33 -13.11 6.77
CA PHE A 187 -1.42 -12.33 7.61
C PHE A 187 -0.55 -11.38 6.78
N ILE A 188 0.11 -11.88 5.73
CA ILE A 188 0.95 -11.08 4.81
C ILE A 188 0.12 -9.93 4.27
N VAL A 189 -1.04 -10.20 3.67
CA VAL A 189 -1.88 -9.17 3.05
C VAL A 189 -2.35 -8.10 4.02
N VAL A 190 -2.85 -8.52 5.19
CA VAL A 190 -3.35 -7.58 6.21
C VAL A 190 -2.24 -6.66 6.66
N TYR A 191 -1.07 -7.21 6.98
CA TYR A 191 0.01 -6.47 7.60
C TYR A 191 0.89 -5.74 6.58
N LYS A 192 1.32 -6.40 5.49
CA LYS A 192 2.13 -5.81 4.42
C LYS A 192 1.38 -4.75 3.63
N THR A 193 0.05 -4.85 3.50
CA THR A 193 -0.72 -3.96 2.61
C THR A 193 -1.83 -3.19 3.32
N ALA A 194 -2.72 -3.83 4.06
CA ALA A 194 -3.98 -3.21 4.49
C ALA A 194 -3.77 -2.02 5.45
N TYR A 195 -2.91 -2.15 6.47
CA TYR A 195 -2.71 -1.10 7.47
C TYR A 195 -2.23 0.22 6.86
N TYR A 196 -1.10 0.22 6.15
CA TYR A 196 -0.53 1.46 5.62
C TYR A 196 -1.30 2.00 4.40
N SER A 197 -1.99 1.14 3.66
CA SER A 197 -2.67 1.55 2.42
C SER A 197 -4.11 2.04 2.64
N PHE A 198 -4.78 1.54 3.68
CA PHE A 198 -6.20 1.77 3.92
C PHE A 198 -6.46 2.43 5.27
N TYR A 199 -5.99 1.81 6.35
CA TYR A 199 -6.27 2.28 7.70
C TYR A 199 -5.54 3.59 8.01
N LEU A 200 -4.22 3.65 7.75
CA LEU A 200 -3.37 4.79 8.06
C LEU A 200 -3.92 6.12 7.49
N PRO A 201 -4.28 6.24 6.20
CA PRO A 201 -4.78 7.51 5.68
C PRO A 201 -6.03 8.05 6.40
N VAL A 202 -6.95 7.15 6.78
CA VAL A 202 -8.19 7.52 7.47
C VAL A 202 -7.90 7.86 8.94
N ALA A 203 -7.08 7.05 9.60
CA ALA A 203 -6.68 7.28 10.99
C ALA A 203 -5.94 8.62 11.14
N LEU A 204 -5.03 8.98 10.22
CA LEU A 204 -4.34 10.28 10.21
C LEU A 204 -5.33 11.46 10.19
N ALA A 205 -6.34 11.40 9.33
CA ALA A 205 -7.37 12.44 9.26
C ALA A 205 -8.23 12.49 10.54
N LEU A 206 -8.56 11.34 11.13
CA LEU A 206 -9.29 11.26 12.40
C LEU A 206 -8.47 11.88 13.55
N HIS A 207 -7.17 11.59 13.64
CA HIS A 207 -6.29 12.16 14.67
C HIS A 207 -6.13 13.67 14.49
N TYR A 208 -5.87 14.14 13.26
CA TYR A 208 -5.74 15.56 12.96
C TYR A 208 -7.01 16.34 13.33
N LEU A 209 -8.19 15.84 12.92
CA LEU A 209 -9.47 16.49 13.22
C LEU A 209 -9.98 16.26 14.65
N ARG A 210 -9.22 15.53 15.49
CA ARG A 210 -9.60 15.15 16.87
C ARG A 210 -10.91 14.36 16.95
N LEU A 211 -11.12 13.49 15.96
CA LEU A 211 -12.24 12.55 15.85
C LEU A 211 -11.80 11.09 16.09
N ALA A 212 -10.53 10.84 16.43
CA ALA A 212 -9.95 9.53 16.73
C ALA A 212 -10.39 8.97 18.10
N THR A 213 -11.69 8.84 18.34
CA THR A 213 -12.21 8.13 19.51
C THR A 213 -11.95 6.62 19.36
N PRO A 214 -11.85 5.84 20.46
CA PRO A 214 -11.70 4.39 20.39
C PRO A 214 -12.80 3.72 19.53
N GLN A 215 -14.02 4.26 19.57
CA GLN A 215 -15.13 3.79 18.74
C GLN A 215 -14.88 4.07 17.26
N ASN A 216 -14.47 5.29 16.88
CA ASN A 216 -14.22 5.65 15.48
C ASN A 216 -13.05 4.88 14.89
N LEU A 217 -11.94 4.75 15.64
CA LEU A 217 -10.79 3.97 15.21
C LEU A 217 -11.15 2.49 15.02
N LYS A 218 -11.94 1.91 15.94
CA LYS A 218 -12.42 0.53 15.80
C LYS A 218 -13.31 0.34 14.57
N GLN A 219 -14.28 1.23 14.35
CA GLN A 219 -15.15 1.16 13.17
C GLN A 219 -14.35 1.30 11.86
N ALA A 220 -13.38 2.23 11.84
CA ALA A 220 -12.50 2.40 10.70
C ALA A 220 -11.65 1.16 10.44
N HIS A 221 -11.02 0.60 11.49
CA HIS A 221 -10.24 -0.63 11.41
C HIS A 221 -11.05 -1.81 10.88
N ASP A 222 -12.23 -2.07 11.47
CA ASP A 222 -13.08 -3.21 11.13
C ASP A 222 -13.59 -3.19 9.68
N ILE A 223 -13.59 -2.02 9.03
CA ILE A 223 -13.97 -1.86 7.62
C ILE A 223 -12.74 -1.84 6.70
N LEU A 224 -11.71 -1.08 7.06
CA LEU A 224 -10.57 -0.79 6.20
C LEU A 224 -9.61 -1.98 6.09
N ILE A 225 -9.48 -2.80 7.14
CA ILE A 225 -8.65 -4.00 7.08
C ILE A 225 -9.24 -5.06 6.13
N PRO A 226 -10.52 -5.45 6.23
CA PRO A 226 -11.15 -6.34 5.23
C PRO A 226 -11.17 -5.77 3.81
N LEU A 227 -11.26 -4.45 3.67
CA LEU A 227 -11.20 -3.78 2.38
C LEU A 227 -9.79 -3.87 1.75
N GLY A 228 -8.74 -3.70 2.56
CA GLY A 228 -7.36 -3.89 2.14
C GLY A 228 -7.05 -5.34 1.79
N GLU A 229 -7.62 -6.30 2.53
CA GLU A 229 -7.54 -7.73 2.17
C GLU A 229 -8.15 -8.01 0.80
N TYR A 230 -9.38 -7.52 0.57
CA TYR A 230 -10.04 -7.63 -0.73
C TYR A 230 -9.23 -6.98 -1.86
N PHE A 231 -8.65 -5.80 -1.61
CA PHE A 231 -7.82 -5.10 -2.58
C PHE A 231 -6.64 -5.94 -3.06
N GLN A 232 -5.93 -6.61 -2.15
CA GLN A 232 -4.78 -7.44 -2.50
C GLN A 232 -5.20 -8.74 -3.18
N ILE A 233 -6.27 -9.40 -2.72
CA ILE A 233 -6.81 -10.60 -3.41
C ILE A 233 -7.21 -10.26 -4.86
N GLN A 234 -7.78 -9.08 -5.08
CA GLN A 234 -8.04 -8.58 -6.42
C GLN A 234 -6.76 -8.29 -7.21
N ASP A 235 -5.69 -7.81 -6.56
CA ASP A 235 -4.40 -7.60 -7.22
C ASP A 235 -3.82 -8.93 -7.72
N ASP A 236 -3.77 -9.95 -6.86
CA ASP A 236 -3.28 -11.29 -7.19
C ASP A 236 -4.13 -11.95 -8.31
N TYR A 237 -5.46 -11.74 -8.27
CA TYR A 237 -6.36 -12.20 -9.34
C TYR A 237 -6.03 -11.52 -10.67
N LEU A 238 -5.90 -10.19 -10.66
CA LEU A 238 -5.57 -9.41 -11.84
C LEU A 238 -4.17 -9.76 -12.37
N ASP A 239 -3.20 -10.05 -11.50
CA ASP A 239 -1.84 -10.45 -11.89
C ASP A 239 -1.85 -11.70 -12.79
N ALA A 240 -2.68 -12.70 -12.46
CA ALA A 240 -2.78 -13.93 -13.26
C ALA A 240 -3.74 -13.83 -14.47
N PHE A 241 -4.88 -13.14 -14.30
CA PHE A 241 -6.01 -13.20 -15.26
C PHE A 241 -6.28 -11.91 -16.03
N GLY A 242 -5.82 -10.76 -15.54
CA GLY A 242 -6.16 -9.51 -16.19
C GLY A 242 -5.27 -9.20 -17.39
N ASP A 243 -5.82 -8.38 -18.29
CA ASP A 243 -5.13 -7.98 -19.51
C ASP A 243 -3.98 -7.01 -19.18
N PRO A 244 -2.72 -7.33 -19.54
CA PRO A 244 -1.57 -6.45 -19.30
C PRO A 244 -1.75 -5.04 -19.86
N SER A 245 -2.49 -4.87 -20.96
CA SER A 245 -2.78 -3.56 -21.56
C SER A 245 -3.72 -2.70 -20.70
N VAL A 246 -4.50 -3.35 -19.83
CA VAL A 246 -5.44 -2.70 -18.93
C VAL A 246 -4.78 -2.45 -17.57
N ILE A 247 -4.08 -3.45 -17.02
CA ILE A 247 -3.42 -3.38 -15.70
C ILE A 247 -2.17 -2.48 -15.74
N GLY A 248 -1.48 -2.42 -16.88
CA GLY A 248 -0.26 -1.61 -17.04
C GLY A 248 1.00 -2.25 -16.46
N LYS A 249 0.94 -3.53 -16.06
CA LYS A 249 2.09 -4.39 -15.75
C LYS A 249 1.85 -5.80 -16.31
N ILE A 250 2.94 -6.52 -16.57
CA ILE A 250 2.90 -7.96 -16.78
C ILE A 250 2.91 -8.60 -15.39
N GLY A 251 1.98 -9.52 -15.12
CA GLY A 251 1.96 -10.23 -13.85
C GLY A 251 3.14 -11.17 -13.70
N THR A 252 3.71 -11.23 -12.50
CA THR A 252 4.93 -12.00 -12.21
C THR A 252 4.79 -12.93 -11.01
N ASP A 253 3.65 -12.92 -10.30
CA ASP A 253 3.49 -13.63 -9.02
C ASP A 253 3.83 -15.13 -9.11
N ILE A 254 3.43 -15.78 -10.20
CA ILE A 254 3.72 -17.21 -10.44
C ILE A 254 5.22 -17.44 -10.61
N LYS A 255 5.93 -16.56 -11.33
CA LYS A 255 7.36 -16.69 -11.61
C LYS A 255 8.21 -16.34 -10.40
N ASP A 256 7.75 -15.39 -9.60
CA ASP A 256 8.43 -14.86 -8.42
C ASP A 256 8.13 -15.67 -7.16
N ASN A 257 7.53 -16.86 -7.31
CA ASN A 257 7.21 -17.77 -6.22
C ASN A 257 6.30 -17.13 -5.15
N LYS A 258 5.48 -16.14 -5.49
CA LYS A 258 4.68 -15.41 -4.51
C LYS A 258 3.60 -16.31 -3.90
N CYS A 259 3.43 -16.19 -2.58
CA CYS A 259 2.34 -16.83 -1.85
C CYS A 259 1.03 -16.05 -2.11
N GLY A 260 0.48 -16.12 -3.32
CA GLY A 260 -0.73 -15.39 -3.71
C GLY A 260 -2.04 -16.11 -3.34
N TRP A 261 -3.16 -15.41 -3.47
CA TRP A 261 -4.48 -15.99 -3.21
C TRP A 261 -4.76 -17.19 -4.11
N LEU A 262 -4.46 -17.08 -5.41
CA LEU A 262 -4.77 -18.11 -6.40
C LEU A 262 -4.06 -19.44 -6.13
N VAL A 263 -2.76 -19.41 -5.84
CA VAL A 263 -2.01 -20.64 -5.55
C VAL A 263 -2.53 -21.28 -4.25
N ASN A 264 -2.84 -20.49 -3.24
CA ASN A 264 -3.44 -21.02 -2.01
C ASN A 264 -4.84 -21.62 -2.26
N GLN A 265 -5.67 -21.02 -3.11
CA GLN A 265 -6.94 -21.63 -3.50
C GLN A 265 -6.73 -22.92 -4.30
N ALA A 266 -5.76 -22.95 -5.20
CA ALA A 266 -5.44 -24.15 -5.99
C ALA A 266 -4.99 -25.30 -5.08
N LEU A 267 -4.06 -25.04 -4.16
CA LEU A 267 -3.54 -26.02 -3.20
C LEU A 267 -4.62 -26.62 -2.29
N LEU A 268 -5.70 -25.88 -2.02
CA LEU A 268 -6.82 -26.35 -1.20
C LEU A 268 -7.71 -27.38 -1.92
N ILE A 269 -7.74 -27.38 -3.25
CA ILE A 269 -8.73 -28.15 -4.03
C ILE A 269 -8.11 -29.07 -5.09
N CYS A 270 -6.81 -28.95 -5.37
CA CYS A 270 -6.14 -29.74 -6.39
C CYS A 270 -6.09 -31.24 -6.04
N THR A 271 -6.21 -32.10 -7.06
CA THR A 271 -5.89 -33.53 -6.93
C THR A 271 -4.36 -33.75 -6.79
N PRO A 272 -3.89 -34.96 -6.42
CA PRO A 272 -2.45 -35.26 -6.38
C PRO A 272 -1.73 -35.01 -7.72
N GLU A 273 -2.40 -35.28 -8.85
CA GLU A 273 -1.85 -35.05 -10.20
C GLU A 273 -1.74 -33.56 -10.51
N GLN A 274 -2.78 -32.79 -10.20
CA GLN A 274 -2.77 -31.34 -10.34
C GLN A 274 -1.76 -30.67 -9.39
N ARG A 275 -1.59 -31.22 -8.18
CA ARG A 275 -0.57 -30.77 -7.23
C ARG A 275 0.83 -30.92 -7.82
N LYS A 276 1.12 -32.04 -8.47
CA LYS A 276 2.41 -32.26 -9.16
C LYS A 276 2.66 -31.21 -10.25
N VAL A 277 1.63 -30.77 -10.96
CA VAL A 277 1.76 -29.66 -11.93
C VAL A 277 2.18 -28.37 -11.23
N LEU A 278 1.61 -28.03 -10.08
CA LEU A 278 2.04 -26.86 -9.31
C LEU A 278 3.50 -27.00 -8.85
N ASP A 279 3.87 -28.14 -8.25
CA ASP A 279 5.22 -28.37 -7.73
C ASP A 279 6.31 -28.30 -8.83
N GLU A 280 6.01 -28.73 -10.06
CA GLU A 280 6.97 -28.71 -11.18
C GLU A 280 7.09 -27.34 -11.89
N ASN A 281 6.05 -26.51 -11.81
CA ASN A 281 5.89 -25.33 -12.67
C ASN A 281 5.83 -23.98 -11.92
N TYR A 282 5.42 -23.94 -10.65
CA TYR A 282 5.32 -22.70 -9.87
C TYR A 282 6.69 -22.18 -9.41
N GLY A 283 6.86 -20.86 -9.34
CA GLY A 283 8.10 -20.21 -8.91
C GLY A 283 9.27 -20.40 -9.88
N GLN A 284 8.96 -20.58 -11.17
CA GLN A 284 9.95 -20.84 -12.21
C GLN A 284 9.94 -19.67 -13.20
N LYS A 285 11.09 -19.05 -13.44
CA LYS A 285 11.27 -17.93 -14.38
C LYS A 285 11.24 -18.42 -15.85
N ASP A 286 10.14 -19.08 -16.23
CA ASP A 286 9.90 -19.73 -17.52
C ASP A 286 8.43 -19.55 -17.95
N ASP A 287 8.21 -18.96 -19.12
CA ASP A 287 6.88 -18.63 -19.65
C ASP A 287 6.00 -19.87 -19.91
N ALA A 288 6.60 -20.99 -20.34
CA ALA A 288 5.85 -22.21 -20.62
C ALA A 288 5.40 -22.90 -19.32
N LYS A 289 6.21 -22.79 -18.26
CA LYS A 289 5.81 -23.27 -16.93
C LYS A 289 4.71 -22.39 -16.33
N GLU A 290 4.83 -21.06 -16.44
CA GLU A 290 3.77 -20.14 -16.03
C GLU A 290 2.44 -20.45 -16.75
N ALA A 291 2.49 -20.69 -18.06
CA ALA A 291 1.29 -21.03 -18.85
C ALA A 291 0.58 -22.28 -18.32
N LYS A 292 1.32 -23.33 -17.94
CA LYS A 292 0.74 -24.55 -17.33
C LYS A 292 0.05 -24.28 -15.99
N VAL A 293 0.61 -23.39 -15.16
CA VAL A 293 -0.03 -22.99 -13.90
C VAL A 293 -1.34 -22.24 -14.20
N LYS A 294 -1.35 -21.33 -15.19
CA LYS A 294 -2.56 -20.61 -15.60
C LYS A 294 -3.62 -21.53 -16.20
N GLU A 295 -3.22 -22.52 -17.00
CA GLU A 295 -4.12 -23.58 -17.50
C GLU A 295 -4.76 -24.35 -16.34
N LEU A 296 -3.97 -24.73 -15.33
CA LEU A 296 -4.51 -25.39 -14.14
C LEU A 296 -5.46 -24.48 -13.35
N TYR A 297 -5.16 -23.20 -13.21
CA TYR A 297 -6.08 -22.23 -12.57
C TYR A 297 -7.42 -22.14 -13.32
N ASN A 298 -7.41 -22.24 -14.64
CA ASN A 298 -8.62 -22.30 -15.46
C ASN A 298 -9.39 -23.61 -15.24
N GLU A 299 -8.70 -24.76 -15.24
CA GLU A 299 -9.30 -26.08 -14.96
C GLU A 299 -9.99 -26.12 -13.59
N LEU A 300 -9.34 -25.54 -12.58
CA LEU A 300 -9.84 -25.40 -11.21
C LEU A 300 -10.93 -24.32 -11.05
N GLN A 301 -11.29 -23.62 -12.12
CA GLN A 301 -12.30 -22.54 -12.14
C GLN A 301 -12.04 -21.44 -11.10
N LEU A 302 -10.76 -21.08 -10.89
CA LEU A 302 -10.40 -20.10 -9.86
C LEU A 302 -10.97 -18.70 -10.12
N GLU A 303 -11.19 -18.32 -11.39
CA GLU A 303 -11.90 -17.08 -11.72
C GLU A 303 -13.33 -17.07 -11.17
N LYS A 304 -14.07 -18.17 -11.31
CA LYS A 304 -15.43 -18.29 -10.75
C LYS A 304 -15.39 -18.16 -9.23
N ARG A 305 -14.44 -18.84 -8.59
CA ARG A 305 -14.24 -18.78 -7.13
C ARG A 305 -13.90 -17.37 -6.65
N TYR A 306 -13.08 -16.63 -7.41
CA TYR A 306 -12.78 -15.23 -7.12
C TYR A 306 -14.03 -14.36 -7.21
N ARG A 307 -14.85 -14.52 -8.26
CA ARG A 307 -16.10 -13.76 -8.43
C ARG A 307 -17.09 -14.02 -7.29
N GLU A 308 -17.23 -15.26 -6.85
CA GLU A 308 -18.05 -15.63 -5.68
C GLU A 308 -17.51 -15.01 -4.38
N TYR A 309 -16.20 -15.02 -4.19
CA TYR A 309 -15.54 -14.35 -3.07
C TYR A 309 -15.78 -12.84 -3.09
N GLU A 310 -15.57 -12.19 -4.24
CA GLU A 310 -15.75 -10.74 -4.42
C GLU A 310 -17.18 -10.32 -4.09
N GLU A 311 -18.18 -11.01 -4.64
CA GLU A 311 -19.60 -10.70 -4.39
C GLU A 311 -19.94 -10.78 -2.90
N LYS A 312 -19.50 -11.88 -2.25
CA LYS A 312 -19.71 -12.06 -0.81
C LYS A 312 -19.02 -10.97 0.01
N ARG A 313 -17.71 -10.76 -0.21
CA ARG A 313 -16.90 -9.83 0.59
C ARG A 313 -17.36 -8.38 0.42
N VAL A 314 -17.71 -7.97 -0.80
CA VAL A 314 -18.27 -6.63 -1.05
C VAL A 314 -19.63 -6.46 -0.38
N GLY A 315 -20.46 -7.51 -0.37
CA GLY A 315 -21.71 -7.53 0.39
C GLY A 315 -21.50 -7.30 1.89
N GLU A 316 -20.56 -8.03 2.49
CA GLU A 316 -20.17 -7.88 3.91
C GLU A 316 -19.67 -6.46 4.21
N ILE A 317 -18.74 -5.93 3.40
CA ILE A 317 -18.21 -4.57 3.58
C ILE A 317 -19.33 -3.51 3.48
N ARG A 318 -20.25 -3.64 2.51
CA ARG A 318 -21.39 -2.72 2.40
C ARG A 318 -22.28 -2.74 3.64
N GLN A 319 -22.50 -3.91 4.24
CA GLN A 319 -23.25 -4.02 5.50
C GLN A 319 -22.51 -3.34 6.65
N MET A 320 -21.19 -3.53 6.76
CA MET A 320 -20.38 -2.85 7.78
C MET A 320 -20.44 -1.32 7.62
N ILE A 321 -20.30 -0.81 6.38
CA ILE A 321 -20.43 0.62 6.07
C ILE A 321 -21.82 1.14 6.45
N ALA A 322 -22.89 0.42 6.05
CA ALA A 322 -24.26 0.81 6.39
C ALA A 322 -24.49 0.87 7.91
N GLY A 323 -23.78 0.04 8.68
CA GLY A 323 -23.84 -0.04 10.14
C GLY A 323 -22.98 0.97 10.90
N VAL A 324 -22.20 1.83 10.22
CA VAL A 324 -21.36 2.84 10.91
C VAL A 324 -22.24 3.79 11.72
N ASP A 325 -21.87 3.94 13.00
CA ASP A 325 -22.37 4.95 13.90
C ASP A 325 -21.62 6.27 13.66
N GLU A 326 -22.36 7.26 13.16
CA GLU A 326 -21.87 8.60 12.83
C GLU A 326 -22.01 9.60 14.00
N SER A 327 -22.52 9.16 15.16
CA SER A 327 -22.82 10.03 16.30
C SER A 327 -21.59 10.74 16.90
N THR A 328 -20.40 10.18 16.67
CA THR A 328 -19.11 10.75 17.14
C THR A 328 -18.28 11.36 16.01
N GLY A 329 -18.93 11.73 14.89
CA GLY A 329 -18.33 12.52 13.81
C GLY A 329 -17.68 11.72 12.67
N LEU A 330 -17.53 10.40 12.81
CA LEU A 330 -17.19 9.53 11.67
C LEU A 330 -18.33 9.55 10.64
N LYS A 331 -18.01 9.40 9.35
CA LYS A 331 -18.99 9.43 8.27
C LYS A 331 -18.83 8.22 7.36
N LYS A 332 -19.95 7.61 6.95
CA LYS A 332 -20.03 6.50 6.00
C LYS A 332 -19.36 6.81 4.67
N GLY A 333 -19.52 8.07 4.22
CA GLY A 333 -18.95 8.58 2.97
C GLY A 333 -17.44 8.37 2.85
N VAL A 334 -16.71 8.32 3.97
CA VAL A 334 -15.28 7.97 3.98
C VAL A 334 -15.07 6.60 3.33
N PHE A 335 -15.78 5.58 3.82
CA PHE A 335 -15.61 4.19 3.37
C PHE A 335 -16.22 3.92 2.00
N GLU A 336 -17.33 4.59 1.67
CA GLU A 336 -17.97 4.49 0.35
C GLU A 336 -17.03 4.94 -0.78
N VAL A 337 -16.26 6.01 -0.56
CA VAL A 337 -15.27 6.50 -1.52
C VAL A 337 -14.15 5.47 -1.73
N PHE A 338 -13.65 4.85 -0.67
CA PHE A 338 -12.64 3.80 -0.79
C PHE A 338 -13.19 2.57 -1.53
N LEU A 339 -14.37 2.09 -1.18
CA LEU A 339 -15.00 0.95 -1.84
C LEU A 339 -15.26 1.24 -3.34
N ALA A 340 -15.72 2.44 -3.68
CA ALA A 340 -15.97 2.85 -5.06
C ALA A 340 -14.69 2.90 -5.91
N LYS A 341 -13.54 3.21 -5.31
CA LYS A 341 -12.23 3.21 -6.00
C LYS A 341 -11.72 1.79 -6.32
N ILE A 342 -12.26 0.75 -5.67
CA ILE A 342 -11.71 -0.62 -5.71
C ILE A 342 -12.67 -1.62 -6.34
N TYR A 343 -13.96 -1.50 -6.03
CA TYR A 343 -14.95 -2.43 -6.52
C TYR A 343 -14.96 -2.46 -8.05
N LYS A 344 -14.73 -3.65 -8.62
CA LYS A 344 -14.61 -3.86 -10.07
C LYS A 344 -13.58 -2.95 -10.73
N ARG A 345 -12.50 -2.58 -10.04
CA ARG A 345 -11.39 -1.87 -10.69
C ARG A 345 -10.85 -2.75 -11.80
N SER A 346 -10.72 -2.16 -12.98
CA SER A 346 -9.96 -2.75 -14.08
C SER A 346 -8.50 -2.29 -14.07
N LYS A 347 -8.10 -1.38 -13.15
CA LYS A 347 -6.76 -0.76 -13.09
C LYS A 347 -6.20 -0.61 -11.69
#